data_AF-A0A3L6Q389-F1
#
_entry.id   AF-A0A3L6Q389-F1
#
_cell.length_a   1.000
_cell.length_b   1.000
_cell.length_c   1.000
_cell.angle_alpha   90.00
_cell.angle_beta   90.00
_cell.angle_gamma   90.00
#
_symmetry.space_group_name_H-M   'P 1'
#
loop_
_entity.id
_entity.type
_entity.pdbx_description
1 polymer ?
#
loop_
_entity_poly.entity_id
_entity_poly.type
_entity_poly.pdbx_seq_one_letter_code
_entity_poly.pdbx_strand_id
1 'polypeptide(L)'
;MPVRADEKLMMEISTARVQENDAFCSNDWVVEMEELLPGTDLLAEKARWSKPSIYRVPEWIKRMMTDHSSVYLPWLVSLGPFHHGEPHLLPMEEHKRRAMLHLVKRSGKPLGDFVVAIEEVADELLDAYQVLDEKWRDESSRARFVEMMVMDGCFLLELMKNHGGSQAAKPPECSVKEDKSPRTAAVSLSSAAVKDDPWGDYAPNDPIYSAHANHILWPAIRSDVIAMENQLPLLILQRLLAVERGTTPEPAEINRMVVNYLYYCSSEGTPTGKLGLHPLDILHRSLCAPQPDAQHQGGDSASFEEDCMPSAKELREARVLFKNSNAHLIDAINFRNGVLRMPEFKAYGDTKNLFLNLFAFEQLHPDTGYEVLSYMFFMVGLIESERDVALLRSRGIMRNMLSSDKELVEIFNILGRATLMHPSSKLNGVLREVKAHCKKRRNKWLANFVHSFADEQIYID
;
A
#
# COMPACT_ATOMS: atom_id res chain seq x y z
N MET A 1 -73.94 43.48 -0.67
CA MET A 1 -74.23 42.12 -0.17
C MET A 1 -73.35 41.13 -0.94
N PRO A 2 -72.72 40.15 -0.29
CA PRO A 2 -71.45 40.30 0.42
C PRO A 2 -70.29 39.64 -0.36
N VAL A 3 -69.26 40.42 -0.71
CA VAL A 3 -67.96 39.92 -1.25
C VAL A 3 -66.80 40.27 -0.28
N ARG A 4 -67.10 40.94 0.84
CA ARG A 4 -66.08 41.38 1.82
C ARG A 4 -65.72 40.34 2.90
N ALA A 5 -66.41 39.20 2.91
CA ALA A 5 -66.15 38.13 3.88
C ALA A 5 -65.11 37.13 3.38
N ASP A 6 -65.03 36.89 2.06
CA ASP A 6 -64.13 35.88 1.48
C ASP A 6 -62.67 36.35 1.38
N GLU A 7 -62.40 37.63 1.15
CA GLU A 7 -61.01 38.14 1.17
C GLU A 7 -60.41 38.11 2.58
N LYS A 8 -61.23 38.38 3.61
CA LYS A 8 -60.77 38.29 5.00
C LYS A 8 -60.53 36.83 5.41
N LEU A 9 -61.37 35.91 4.96
CA LEU A 9 -61.20 34.47 5.18
C LEU A 9 -59.98 33.90 4.42
N MET A 10 -59.71 34.35 3.20
CA MET A 10 -58.52 33.93 2.43
C MET A 10 -57.23 34.53 2.98
N MET A 11 -57.26 35.77 3.51
CA MET A 11 -56.10 36.36 4.19
C MET A 11 -55.84 35.64 5.52
N GLU A 12 -56.89 35.38 6.32
CA GLU A 12 -56.80 34.62 7.59
C GLU A 12 -56.40 33.15 7.38
N ILE A 13 -56.80 32.49 6.28
CA ILE A 13 -56.32 31.14 5.93
C ILE A 13 -54.85 31.19 5.44
N SER A 14 -54.40 32.28 4.82
CA SER A 14 -53.00 32.46 4.43
C SER A 14 -52.09 32.75 5.63
N THR A 15 -52.52 33.59 6.58
CA THR A 15 -51.79 33.83 7.83
C THR A 15 -51.91 32.66 8.80
N ALA A 16 -53.02 31.91 8.81
CA ALA A 16 -53.14 30.66 9.57
C ALA A 16 -52.29 29.54 8.95
N ARG A 17 -52.12 29.46 7.62
CA ARG A 17 -51.14 28.56 7.00
C ARG A 17 -49.69 28.97 7.23
N VAL A 18 -49.44 30.24 7.53
CA VAL A 18 -48.12 30.71 7.97
C VAL A 18 -47.92 30.47 9.48
N GLN A 19 -48.98 30.45 10.30
CA GLN A 19 -48.87 30.25 11.76
C GLN A 19 -49.14 28.82 12.26
N GLU A 20 -49.71 27.92 11.46
CA GLU A 20 -49.87 26.49 11.82
C GLU A 20 -48.78 25.58 11.24
N ASN A 21 -47.80 26.13 10.51
CA ASN A 21 -46.55 25.43 10.21
C ASN A 21 -45.36 25.86 11.10
N ASP A 22 -45.58 26.79 12.04
CA ASP A 22 -44.58 27.24 13.02
C ASP A 22 -44.31 26.22 14.16
N ALA A 23 -44.79 24.98 14.00
CA ALA A 23 -44.56 23.87 14.92
C ALA A 23 -43.81 22.68 14.29
N PHE A 24 -43.12 22.88 13.17
CA PHE A 24 -42.24 21.85 12.58
C PHE A 24 -40.85 22.42 12.24
N CYS A 25 -39.94 22.24 13.19
CA CYS A 25 -38.50 22.52 13.15
C CYS A 25 -38.12 23.97 12.87
N SER A 26 -37.72 24.70 13.93
CA SER A 26 -36.53 25.55 13.81
C SER A 26 -35.43 24.63 13.32
N ASN A 27 -35.20 24.61 12.00
CA ASN A 27 -34.13 23.82 11.43
C ASN A 27 -32.85 24.60 11.74
N ASP A 28 -32.36 24.47 12.97
CA ASP A 28 -31.14 25.14 13.43
C ASP A 28 -29.96 24.86 12.47
N TRP A 29 -29.95 23.68 11.83
CA TRP A 29 -29.01 23.33 10.77
C TRP A 29 -29.21 24.14 9.47
N VAL A 30 -30.44 24.51 9.11
CA VAL A 30 -30.71 25.37 7.93
C VAL A 30 -30.17 26.76 8.19
N VAL A 31 -30.42 27.32 9.39
CA VAL A 31 -29.89 28.64 9.77
C VAL A 31 -28.36 28.62 9.75
N GLU A 32 -27.74 27.60 10.35
CA GLU A 32 -26.28 27.41 10.32
C GLU A 32 -25.74 27.34 8.88
N MET A 33 -26.36 26.54 8.00
CA MET A 33 -25.90 26.43 6.61
C MET A 33 -26.13 27.73 5.82
N GLU A 34 -27.24 28.43 6.03
CA GLU A 34 -27.52 29.73 5.41
C GLU A 34 -26.51 30.80 5.84
N GLU A 35 -26.02 30.76 7.09
CA GLU A 35 -24.95 31.63 7.56
C GLU A 35 -23.58 31.31 6.93
N LEU A 36 -23.31 30.03 6.61
CA LEU A 36 -22.06 29.60 5.98
C LEU A 36 -22.03 29.85 4.46
N LEU A 37 -23.18 29.86 3.78
CA LEU A 37 -23.27 30.01 2.32
C LEU A 37 -22.53 31.24 1.75
N PRO A 38 -22.71 32.47 2.27
CA PRO A 38 -22.04 33.66 1.73
C PRO A 38 -20.52 33.62 1.84
N GLY A 39 -19.97 32.89 2.83
CA GLY A 39 -18.53 32.74 3.05
C GLY A 39 -17.90 31.52 2.38
N THR A 40 -18.72 30.67 1.73
CA THR A 40 -18.26 29.42 1.12
C THR A 40 -17.60 29.69 -0.24
N ASP A 41 -16.27 29.66 -0.26
CA ASP A 41 -15.48 29.68 -1.50
C ASP A 41 -15.27 28.25 -2.02
N LEU A 42 -16.01 27.91 -3.08
CA LEU A 42 -15.95 26.60 -3.75
C LEU A 42 -14.58 26.29 -4.35
N LEU A 43 -13.83 27.29 -4.81
CA LEU A 43 -12.48 27.07 -5.37
C LEU A 43 -11.48 26.82 -4.25
N ALA A 44 -11.56 27.58 -3.16
CA ALA A 44 -10.74 27.35 -1.97
C ALA A 44 -11.06 25.99 -1.33
N GLU A 45 -12.33 25.59 -1.27
CA GLU A 45 -12.74 24.27 -0.82
C GLU A 45 -12.17 23.17 -1.72
N LYS A 46 -12.32 23.29 -3.04
CA LYS A 46 -11.76 22.32 -3.99
C LYS A 46 -10.24 22.22 -3.83
N ALA A 47 -9.55 23.35 -3.72
CA ALA A 47 -8.11 23.42 -3.52
C ALA A 47 -7.69 22.80 -2.19
N ARG A 48 -8.50 22.95 -1.12
CA ARG A 48 -8.26 22.32 0.18
C ARG A 48 -8.36 20.80 0.10
N TRP A 49 -9.42 20.28 -0.51
CA TRP A 49 -9.64 18.83 -0.62
C TRP A 49 -8.72 18.12 -1.60
N SER A 50 -8.00 18.84 -2.47
CA SER A 50 -7.02 18.26 -3.39
C SER A 50 -5.62 18.05 -2.80
N LYS A 51 -5.33 18.54 -1.58
CA LYS A 51 -3.99 18.46 -0.99
C LYS A 51 -3.70 17.18 -0.19
N PRO A 52 -4.66 16.63 0.59
CA PRO A 52 -4.40 15.45 1.39
C PRO A 52 -3.95 14.26 0.54
N SER A 53 -2.97 13.53 1.04
CA SER A 53 -2.50 12.24 0.53
C SER A 53 -2.31 11.20 1.64
N ILE A 54 -2.40 11.61 2.91
CA ILE A 54 -2.26 10.76 4.07
C ILE A 54 -3.58 10.80 4.86
N TYR A 55 -4.17 9.62 5.04
CA TYR A 55 -5.55 9.46 5.49
C TYR A 55 -5.60 8.57 6.73
N ARG A 56 -6.51 8.90 7.65
CA ARG A 56 -7.05 7.91 8.59
C ARG A 56 -7.93 6.96 7.81
N VAL A 57 -7.83 5.66 8.03
CA VAL A 57 -8.69 4.71 7.32
C VAL A 57 -10.10 4.76 7.94
N PRO A 58 -11.15 5.10 7.17
CA PRO A 58 -12.50 5.19 7.70
C PRO A 58 -13.01 3.85 8.24
N GLU A 59 -13.87 3.89 9.26
CA GLU A 59 -14.42 2.68 9.89
C GLU A 59 -15.16 1.76 8.92
N TRP A 60 -15.80 2.32 7.88
CA TRP A 60 -16.46 1.49 6.87
C TRP A 60 -15.47 0.66 6.06
N ILE A 61 -14.27 1.19 5.74
CA ILE A 61 -13.19 0.43 5.09
C ILE A 61 -12.68 -0.66 6.04
N LYS A 62 -12.40 -0.27 7.29
CA LYS A 62 -11.90 -1.20 8.32
C LYS A 62 -12.83 -2.41 8.48
N ARG A 63 -14.14 -2.17 8.57
CA ARG A 63 -15.19 -3.19 8.71
C ARG A 63 -15.46 -3.99 7.44
N MET A 64 -15.35 -3.36 6.26
CA MET A 64 -15.57 -4.03 4.98
C MET A 64 -14.49 -5.08 4.72
N MET A 65 -13.23 -4.72 4.93
CA MET A 65 -12.12 -5.58 4.53
C MET A 65 -11.84 -6.71 5.53
N THR A 66 -12.15 -6.49 6.81
CA THR A 66 -11.84 -7.39 7.93
C THR A 66 -12.68 -7.04 9.15
N ASP A 67 -12.75 -7.91 10.16
CA ASP A 67 -13.36 -7.55 11.44
C ASP A 67 -12.39 -6.65 12.23
N HIS A 68 -12.55 -5.32 12.12
CA HIS A 68 -11.83 -4.28 12.88
C HIS A 68 -10.29 -4.40 12.90
N SER A 69 -9.66 -4.53 11.73
CA SER A 69 -8.24 -4.86 11.67
C SER A 69 -7.30 -3.68 11.96
N SER A 70 -6.35 -3.93 12.87
CA SER A 70 -5.23 -3.06 13.23
C SER A 70 -4.13 -2.98 12.15
N VAL A 71 -4.31 -3.57 10.97
CA VAL A 71 -3.29 -3.63 9.90
C VAL A 71 -2.90 -2.27 9.30
N TYR A 72 -3.72 -1.26 9.54
CA TYR A 72 -3.47 0.12 9.09
C TYR A 72 -2.67 0.94 10.10
N LEU A 73 -2.49 0.41 11.32
CA LEU A 73 -1.81 1.06 12.43
C LEU A 73 -0.36 0.56 12.53
N PRO A 74 0.56 1.39 13.05
CA PRO A 74 1.91 0.94 13.38
C PRO A 74 1.91 0.00 14.59
N TRP A 75 2.88 -0.92 14.61
CA TRP A 75 3.11 -1.84 15.72
C TRP A 75 4.37 -1.52 16.52
N LEU A 76 5.44 -1.11 15.85
CA LEU A 76 6.77 -0.90 16.43
C LEU A 76 7.20 0.56 16.40
N VAL A 77 7.01 1.27 15.28
CA VAL A 77 7.46 2.64 15.09
C VAL A 77 6.38 3.54 14.48
N SER A 78 6.09 4.64 15.18
CA SER A 78 5.28 5.73 14.63
C SER A 78 6.11 6.59 13.68
N LEU A 79 5.49 6.97 12.57
CA LEU A 79 5.99 7.87 11.56
C LEU A 79 4.91 8.93 11.29
N GLY A 80 5.25 10.18 11.61
CA GLY A 80 4.32 11.29 11.47
C GLY A 80 3.34 11.42 12.66
N PRO A 81 2.38 12.36 12.54
CA PRO A 81 1.58 12.85 13.67
C PRO A 81 0.50 11.91 14.20
N PHE A 82 -0.02 10.99 13.38
CA PHE A 82 -1.24 10.22 13.73
C PHE A 82 -1.07 9.31 14.93
N HIS A 83 0.11 8.69 15.08
CA HIS A 83 0.41 7.76 16.18
C HIS A 83 1.58 8.24 17.05
N HIS A 84 1.99 9.50 16.87
CA HIS A 84 3.07 10.07 17.65
C HIS A 84 2.69 10.20 19.12
N GLY A 85 3.58 9.71 19.99
CA GLY A 85 3.41 9.74 21.45
C GLY A 85 2.60 8.59 22.04
N GLU A 86 2.14 7.61 21.23
CA GLU A 86 1.45 6.45 21.78
C GLU A 86 2.38 5.60 22.67
N PRO A 87 1.95 5.18 23.87
CA PRO A 87 2.86 4.59 24.87
C PRO A 87 3.66 3.37 24.40
N HIS A 88 3.07 2.56 23.52
CA HIS A 88 3.72 1.35 23.00
C HIS A 88 4.75 1.62 21.90
N LEU A 89 4.74 2.82 21.30
CA LEU A 89 5.65 3.23 20.21
C LEU A 89 6.80 4.12 20.72
N LEU A 90 6.65 4.71 21.92
CA LEU A 90 7.66 5.56 22.55
C LEU A 90 9.09 4.97 22.62
N PRO A 91 9.31 3.65 22.82
CA PRO A 91 10.66 3.10 22.84
C PRO A 91 11.48 3.39 21.58
N MET A 92 10.83 3.55 20.42
CA MET A 92 11.52 3.85 19.16
C MET A 92 11.96 5.30 19.02
N GLU A 93 11.40 6.25 19.78
CA GLU A 93 11.75 7.67 19.69
C GLU A 93 13.24 7.95 19.99
N GLU A 94 13.83 7.25 20.97
CA GLU A 94 15.27 7.35 21.25
C GLU A 94 16.10 6.88 20.04
N HIS A 95 15.64 5.87 19.32
CA HIS A 95 16.35 5.37 18.15
C HIS A 95 16.22 6.30 16.95
N LYS A 96 15.07 6.97 16.78
CA LYS A 96 14.89 8.05 15.79
C LYS A 96 15.83 9.22 16.06
N ARG A 97 15.94 9.63 17.34
CA ARG A 97 16.89 10.65 17.78
C ARG A 97 18.35 10.28 17.47
N ARG A 98 18.76 9.04 17.72
CA ARG A 98 20.10 8.55 17.35
C ARG A 98 20.34 8.60 15.84
N ALA A 99 19.35 8.22 15.02
CA ALA A 99 19.42 8.31 13.56
C ALA A 99 19.73 9.73 13.09
N MET A 100 18.95 10.70 13.58
CA MET A 100 19.14 12.12 13.29
C MET A 100 20.54 12.60 13.70
N LEU A 101 20.98 12.30 14.92
CA LEU A 101 22.30 12.73 15.40
C LEU A 101 23.44 12.19 14.53
N HIS A 102 23.37 10.91 14.12
CA HIS A 102 24.39 10.30 13.27
C HIS A 102 24.37 10.89 11.86
N LEU A 103 23.19 11.04 11.25
CA LEU A 103 23.04 11.63 9.92
C LEU A 103 23.57 13.07 9.88
N VAL A 104 23.16 13.90 10.84
CA VAL A 104 23.61 15.31 10.93
C VAL A 104 25.12 15.38 11.15
N LYS A 105 25.67 14.55 12.06
CA LYS A 105 27.11 14.51 12.31
C LYS A 105 27.90 14.12 11.06
N ARG A 106 27.44 13.11 10.30
CA ARG A 106 28.09 12.69 9.04
C ARG A 106 28.03 13.75 7.96
N SER A 107 26.94 14.50 7.88
CA SER A 107 26.77 15.57 6.88
C SER A 107 27.75 16.75 7.08
N GLY A 108 28.24 16.95 8.31
CA GLY A 108 29.02 18.13 8.68
C GLY A 108 28.24 19.44 8.63
N LYS A 109 26.91 19.39 8.47
CA LYS A 109 26.02 20.56 8.44
C LYS A 109 25.43 20.84 9.83
N PRO A 110 25.13 22.11 10.17
CA PRO A 110 24.36 22.45 11.35
C PRO A 110 22.98 21.78 11.36
N LEU A 111 22.53 21.29 12.51
CA LEU A 111 21.15 20.77 12.68
C LEU A 111 20.10 21.82 12.28
N GLY A 112 20.38 23.10 12.54
CA GLY A 112 19.50 24.20 12.17
C GLY A 112 19.18 24.26 10.68
N ASP A 113 20.11 23.87 9.80
CA ASP A 113 19.89 23.87 8.36
C ASP A 113 18.82 22.83 7.96
N PHE A 114 18.80 21.67 8.63
CA PHE A 114 17.76 20.65 8.42
C PHE A 114 16.40 21.13 8.92
N VAL A 115 16.37 21.77 10.09
CA VAL A 115 15.14 22.33 10.66
C VAL A 115 14.55 23.40 9.74
N VAL A 116 15.37 24.37 9.28
CA VAL A 116 14.93 25.41 8.34
C VAL A 116 14.42 24.80 7.04
N ALA A 117 15.08 23.79 6.49
CA ALA A 117 14.66 23.17 5.24
C ALA A 117 13.27 22.50 5.31
N ILE A 118 12.89 21.98 6.48
CA ILE A 118 11.56 21.41 6.75
C ILE A 118 10.55 22.50 7.12
N GLU A 119 10.96 23.48 7.91
CA GLU A 119 10.14 24.65 8.27
C GLU A 119 9.60 25.37 7.02
N GLU A 120 10.43 25.52 5.99
CA GLU A 120 10.07 26.14 4.70
C GLU A 120 8.94 25.43 3.95
N VAL A 121 8.73 24.14 4.21
CA VAL A 121 7.69 23.33 3.54
C VAL A 121 6.63 22.82 4.53
N ALA A 122 6.63 23.27 5.78
CA ALA A 122 5.79 22.68 6.82
C ALA A 122 4.29 22.80 6.52
N ASP A 123 3.85 23.85 5.82
CA ASP A 123 2.45 24.00 5.40
C ASP A 123 2.06 22.94 4.37
N GLU A 124 2.94 22.65 3.39
CA GLU A 124 2.73 21.58 2.42
C GLU A 124 2.68 20.20 3.11
N LEU A 125 3.51 20.01 4.14
CA LEU A 125 3.52 18.79 4.93
C LEU A 125 2.26 18.64 5.79
N LEU A 126 1.76 19.71 6.40
CA LEU A 126 0.51 19.71 7.15
C LEU A 126 -0.69 19.43 6.23
N ASP A 127 -0.71 20.07 5.06
CA ASP A 127 -1.75 19.93 4.05
C ASP A 127 -1.82 18.52 3.44
N ALA A 128 -0.73 17.74 3.53
CA ALA A 128 -0.71 16.35 3.10
C ALA A 128 -1.56 15.42 3.98
N TYR A 129 -1.95 15.83 5.20
CA TYR A 129 -2.77 15.02 6.11
C TYR A 129 -4.24 15.46 6.10
N GLN A 130 -5.18 14.51 5.93
CA GLN A 130 -6.62 14.80 5.80
C GLN A 130 -7.20 15.53 7.02
N VAL A 131 -6.89 15.08 8.24
CA VAL A 131 -7.37 15.67 9.50
C VAL A 131 -6.34 15.42 10.60
N LEU A 132 -5.58 16.46 10.97
CA LEU A 132 -4.72 16.44 12.15
C LEU A 132 -5.41 17.01 13.39
N ASP A 133 -5.08 16.42 14.55
CA ASP A 133 -5.42 16.95 15.87
C ASP A 133 -4.99 18.41 16.01
N GLU A 134 -5.74 19.20 16.79
CA GLU A 134 -5.45 20.62 17.06
C GLU A 134 -4.02 20.84 17.60
N LYS A 135 -3.49 19.88 18.36
CA LYS A 135 -2.13 19.88 18.91
C LYS A 135 -1.01 19.95 17.85
N TRP A 136 -1.34 19.80 16.56
CA TRP A 136 -0.40 19.93 15.45
C TRP A 136 -0.67 21.15 14.56
N ARG A 137 -1.80 21.85 14.77
CA ARG A 137 -2.26 22.93 13.88
C ARG A 137 -2.08 24.33 14.48
N ASP A 138 -1.87 24.46 15.79
CA ASP A 138 -1.62 25.76 16.41
C ASP A 138 -0.19 26.28 16.13
N GLU A 139 -0.03 27.61 16.06
CA GLU A 139 1.26 28.27 15.79
C GLU A 139 2.33 27.89 16.84
N SER A 140 1.91 27.63 18.08
CA SER A 140 2.81 27.19 19.16
C SER A 140 3.30 25.74 19.01
N SER A 141 2.66 24.94 18.16
CA SER A 141 2.90 23.52 17.92
C SER A 141 3.63 23.28 16.61
N ARG A 142 3.75 24.29 15.74
CA ARG A 142 4.53 24.24 14.50
C ARG A 142 5.95 23.74 14.74
N ALA A 143 6.63 24.27 15.76
CA ALA A 143 7.99 23.85 16.11
C ALA A 143 8.07 22.36 16.47
N ARG A 144 7.07 21.83 17.20
CA ARG A 144 7.00 20.40 17.56
C ARG A 144 6.71 19.52 16.34
N PHE A 145 5.85 19.99 15.44
CA PHE A 145 5.58 19.31 14.18
C PHE A 145 6.84 19.20 13.32
N VAL A 146 7.59 20.30 13.17
CA VAL A 146 8.84 20.31 12.41
C VAL A 146 9.91 19.43 13.07
N GLU A 147 10.03 19.48 14.40
CA GLU A 147 10.93 18.58 15.15
C GLU A 147 10.62 17.10 14.85
N MET A 148 9.35 16.71 14.94
CA MET A 148 8.89 15.35 14.63
C MET A 148 9.18 14.97 13.18
N MET A 149 8.90 15.85 12.21
CA MET A 149 9.16 15.59 10.80
C MET A 149 10.66 15.43 10.48
N VAL A 150 11.53 16.24 11.11
CA VAL A 150 12.98 16.10 10.98
C VAL A 150 13.45 14.76 11.57
N MET A 151 13.00 14.39 12.77
CA MET A 151 13.38 13.15 13.42
C MET A 151 12.94 11.92 12.62
N ASP A 152 11.66 11.87 12.26
CA ASP A 152 11.07 10.73 11.54
C ASP A 152 11.62 10.61 10.12
N GLY A 153 11.85 11.76 9.44
CA GLY A 153 12.50 11.80 8.13
C GLY A 153 13.95 11.32 8.18
N CYS A 154 14.73 11.76 9.17
CA CYS A 154 16.12 11.30 9.35
C CYS A 154 16.16 9.79 9.65
N PHE A 155 15.27 9.30 10.50
CA PHE A 155 15.14 7.88 10.79
C PHE A 155 14.88 7.06 9.53
N LEU A 156 13.90 7.47 8.72
CA LEU A 156 13.57 6.76 7.49
C LEU A 156 14.72 6.79 6.47
N LEU A 157 15.43 7.92 6.34
CA LEU A 157 16.64 8.01 5.51
C LEU A 157 17.75 7.08 6.00
N GLU A 158 17.96 6.99 7.32
CA GLU A 158 18.97 6.12 7.92
C GLU A 158 18.70 4.65 7.57
N LEU A 159 17.44 4.23 7.70
CA LEU A 159 17.00 2.88 7.33
C LEU A 159 17.21 2.58 5.84
N MET A 160 16.85 3.51 4.96
CA MET A 160 16.92 3.32 3.50
C MET A 160 18.34 3.24 2.96
N LYS A 161 19.27 4.07 3.49
CA LYS A 161 20.67 4.09 3.04
C LYS A 161 21.40 2.78 3.30
N ASN A 162 21.13 2.17 4.45
CA ASN A 162 21.89 1.03 4.92
C ASN A 162 21.30 -0.32 4.48
N HIS A 163 20.14 -0.31 3.80
CA HIS A 163 19.58 -1.47 3.09
C HIS A 163 20.14 -1.66 1.67
N GLY A 164 20.74 -0.63 1.08
CA GLY A 164 21.24 -0.66 -0.30
C GLY A 164 22.49 -1.52 -0.54
N GLY A 165 23.16 -2.00 0.53
CA GLY A 165 24.42 -2.75 0.46
C GLY A 165 24.29 -4.27 0.38
N SER A 166 23.14 -4.86 0.69
CA SER A 166 22.96 -6.33 0.74
C SER A 166 22.54 -6.95 -0.60
N GLN A 167 23.11 -6.48 -1.72
CA GLN A 167 22.97 -7.21 -2.99
C GLN A 167 23.96 -8.39 -3.05
N ALA A 168 23.38 -9.57 -3.33
CA ALA A 168 24.03 -10.83 -3.70
C ALA A 168 24.65 -11.71 -2.59
N ALA A 169 23.80 -12.42 -1.87
CA ALA A 169 24.06 -13.84 -1.60
C ALA A 169 22.92 -14.68 -2.18
N LYS A 170 23.20 -15.46 -3.22
CA LYS A 170 22.34 -16.60 -3.59
C LYS A 170 22.11 -17.44 -2.32
N PRO A 171 20.91 -17.99 -2.10
CA PRO A 171 20.74 -18.97 -1.03
C PRO A 171 21.75 -20.11 -1.27
N PRO A 172 22.44 -20.60 -0.22
CA PRO A 172 23.40 -21.68 -0.40
C PRO A 172 22.68 -22.87 -0.99
N GLU A 173 23.12 -23.33 -2.16
CA GLU A 173 22.77 -24.66 -2.64
C GLU A 173 23.24 -25.64 -1.56
N CYS A 174 22.28 -26.36 -0.98
CA CYS A 174 22.56 -27.33 0.08
C CYS A 174 23.23 -28.55 -0.57
N SER A 175 24.53 -28.47 -0.82
CA SER A 175 25.37 -29.64 -1.10
C SER A 175 25.97 -30.10 0.23
N VAL A 176 25.34 -31.09 0.84
CA VAL A 176 25.90 -31.81 1.99
C VAL A 176 27.16 -32.52 1.51
N LYS A 177 28.33 -32.06 1.95
CA LYS A 177 29.54 -32.88 1.97
C LYS A 177 29.83 -33.21 3.43
N GLU A 178 29.62 -34.47 3.76
CA GLU A 178 30.15 -35.05 4.99
C GLU A 178 31.68 -34.98 4.93
N ASP A 179 32.30 -34.40 5.95
CA ASP A 179 33.66 -34.80 6.29
C ASP A 179 33.88 -34.85 7.81
N LYS A 180 34.59 -35.90 8.20
CA LYS A 180 34.75 -36.40 9.57
C LYS A 180 36.06 -35.87 10.15
N SER A 181 36.01 -35.28 11.36
CA SER A 181 37.02 -35.37 12.44
C SER A 181 37.19 -34.03 13.20
N PRO A 182 37.36 -34.06 14.54
CA PRO A 182 37.43 -32.85 15.36
C PRO A 182 38.88 -32.36 15.53
N ARG A 183 39.09 -31.04 15.63
CA ARG A 183 40.22 -30.48 16.39
C ARG A 183 40.02 -29.00 16.72
N THR A 184 40.28 -28.73 17.98
CA THR A 184 40.47 -27.44 18.66
C THR A 184 41.44 -26.53 17.91
N ALA A 185 41.03 -25.28 17.67
CA ALA A 185 41.92 -24.16 17.45
C ALA A 185 41.25 -22.88 17.97
N ALA A 186 41.80 -22.31 19.03
CA ALA A 186 41.51 -20.96 19.47
C ALA A 186 41.87 -19.99 18.34
N VAL A 187 40.94 -19.10 17.97
CA VAL A 187 41.20 -18.02 17.03
C VAL A 187 41.12 -16.71 17.77
N SER A 188 42.27 -16.06 17.88
CA SER A 188 42.43 -14.69 18.35
C SER A 188 41.56 -13.74 17.54
N LEU A 189 40.73 -12.95 18.23
CA LEU A 189 40.01 -11.82 17.67
C LEU A 189 41.00 -10.68 17.40
N SER A 190 41.60 -10.64 16.22
CA SER A 190 42.24 -9.42 15.71
C SER A 190 41.18 -8.57 15.03
N SER A 191 40.95 -7.37 15.56
CA SER A 191 40.08 -6.33 14.99
C SER A 191 40.64 -5.81 13.67
N ALA A 192 40.33 -6.50 12.58
CA ALA A 192 40.36 -5.89 11.25
C ALA A 192 38.97 -5.30 11.00
N ALA A 193 38.90 -3.97 10.88
CA ALA A 193 37.67 -3.28 10.50
C ALA A 193 37.14 -3.89 9.19
N VAL A 194 35.96 -4.49 9.27
CA VAL A 194 35.20 -4.93 8.10
C VAL A 194 34.88 -3.65 7.32
N LYS A 195 35.47 -3.49 6.14
CA LYS A 195 35.35 -2.28 5.31
C LYS A 195 33.95 -2.07 4.72
N ASP A 196 33.01 -2.95 5.01
CA ASP A 196 31.66 -3.00 4.44
C ASP A 196 30.59 -3.16 5.54
N ASP A 197 30.73 -2.51 6.70
CA ASP A 197 29.61 -2.40 7.65
C ASP A 197 28.72 -1.21 7.23
N PRO A 198 27.50 -1.44 6.70
CA PRO A 198 26.57 -0.35 6.35
C PRO A 198 26.22 0.52 7.56
N TRP A 199 26.40 -0.01 8.77
CA TRP A 199 26.06 0.64 10.03
C TRP A 199 27.29 1.11 10.81
N GLY A 200 28.45 1.31 10.15
CA GLY A 200 29.76 1.46 10.81
C GLY A 200 29.94 2.56 11.87
N ASP A 201 28.98 3.48 12.03
CA ASP A 201 28.96 4.44 13.15
C ASP A 201 28.26 3.91 14.41
N TYR A 202 27.57 2.78 14.31
CA TYR A 202 26.85 2.09 15.37
C TYR A 202 27.64 0.89 15.90
N ALA A 203 27.28 0.44 17.09
CA ALA A 203 27.92 -0.76 17.64
C ALA A 203 27.47 -2.00 16.84
N PRO A 204 28.33 -3.01 16.62
CA PRO A 204 27.94 -4.24 15.93
C PRO A 204 26.76 -5.01 16.57
N ASN A 205 26.49 -4.75 17.85
CA ASN A 205 25.37 -5.30 18.62
C ASN A 205 24.26 -4.27 18.90
N ASP A 206 24.20 -3.19 18.12
CA ASP A 206 23.13 -2.19 18.24
C ASP A 206 21.75 -2.86 18.06
N PRO A 207 20.77 -2.55 18.91
CA PRO A 207 19.46 -3.20 18.86
C PRO A 207 18.63 -2.84 17.63
N ILE A 208 18.96 -1.76 16.91
CA ILE A 208 18.25 -1.31 15.70
C ILE A 208 19.19 -1.28 14.50
N TYR A 209 20.37 -0.70 14.68
CA TYR A 209 21.30 -0.33 13.61
C TYR A 209 22.48 -1.32 13.55
N SER A 210 22.16 -2.60 13.36
CA SER A 210 23.14 -3.67 13.17
C SER A 210 22.62 -4.67 12.15
N ALA A 211 23.51 -5.45 11.54
CA ALA A 211 23.10 -6.51 10.61
C ALA A 211 22.11 -7.51 11.24
N HIS A 212 22.31 -7.85 12.52
CA HIS A 212 21.42 -8.76 13.24
C HIS A 212 20.03 -8.14 13.48
N ALA A 213 19.99 -6.93 14.03
CA ALA A 213 18.74 -6.20 14.26
C ALA A 213 17.98 -6.00 12.94
N ASN A 214 18.70 -5.68 11.88
CA ASN A 214 18.12 -5.53 10.55
C ASN A 214 17.36 -6.77 10.11
N HIS A 215 17.95 -7.97 10.24
CA HIS A 215 17.27 -9.20 9.86
C HIS A 215 16.01 -9.52 10.66
N ILE A 216 15.95 -9.11 11.93
CA ILE A 216 14.85 -9.44 12.85
C ILE A 216 13.75 -8.38 12.82
N LEU A 217 14.13 -7.11 12.87
CA LEU A 217 13.19 -5.99 13.03
C LEU A 217 12.72 -5.42 11.70
N TRP A 218 13.50 -5.56 10.61
CA TRP A 218 13.11 -5.00 9.31
C TRP A 218 11.71 -5.43 8.86
N PRO A 219 11.27 -6.70 8.97
CA PRO A 219 9.92 -7.07 8.57
C PRO A 219 8.83 -6.28 9.33
N ALA A 220 9.03 -6.02 10.62
CA ALA A 220 8.12 -5.25 11.46
C ALA A 220 8.14 -3.76 11.09
N ILE A 221 9.32 -3.14 11.05
CA ILE A 221 9.49 -1.73 10.67
C ILE A 221 8.94 -1.49 9.26
N ARG A 222 9.23 -2.40 8.31
CA ARG A 222 8.72 -2.31 6.95
C ARG A 222 7.19 -2.38 6.90
N SER A 223 6.56 -3.23 7.71
CA SER A 223 5.10 -3.28 7.81
C SER A 223 4.54 -1.94 8.32
N ASP A 224 5.20 -1.29 9.27
CA ASP A 224 4.80 0.03 9.78
C ASP A 224 5.01 1.14 8.74
N VAL A 225 6.07 1.07 7.94
CA VAL A 225 6.37 2.05 6.87
C VAL A 225 5.30 2.03 5.77
N ILE A 226 4.62 0.89 5.54
CA ILE A 226 3.55 0.78 4.55
C ILE A 226 2.14 0.89 5.15
N ALA A 227 2.02 1.02 6.48
CA ALA A 227 0.73 1.11 7.13
C ALA A 227 0.05 2.45 6.80
N MET A 228 -1.20 2.41 6.35
CA MET A 228 -1.92 3.54 5.77
C MET A 228 -2.03 4.74 6.72
N GLU A 229 -2.17 4.50 8.03
CA GLU A 229 -2.22 5.57 9.05
C GLU A 229 -0.83 5.96 9.60
N ASN A 230 0.26 5.45 9.02
CA ASN A 230 1.63 5.66 9.49
C ASN A 230 2.58 6.13 8.37
N GLN A 231 2.12 7.10 7.58
CA GLN A 231 2.85 7.60 6.42
C GLN A 231 3.54 8.94 6.69
N LEU A 232 4.65 9.17 5.98
CA LEU A 232 5.35 10.45 5.89
C LEU A 232 5.41 10.93 4.44
N PRO A 233 5.19 12.22 4.16
CA PRO A 233 5.40 12.77 2.84
C PRO A 233 6.85 12.59 2.37
N LEU A 234 7.08 12.06 1.16
CA LEU A 234 8.44 11.88 0.63
C LEU A 234 9.17 13.21 0.38
N LEU A 235 8.43 14.32 0.33
CA LEU A 235 9.00 15.67 0.31
C LEU A 235 10.01 15.87 1.44
N ILE A 236 9.74 15.32 2.63
CA ILE A 236 10.67 15.40 3.78
C ILE A 236 12.01 14.78 3.43
N LEU A 237 12.01 13.59 2.83
CA LEU A 237 13.25 12.89 2.45
C LEU A 237 14.04 13.70 1.42
N GLN A 238 13.36 14.33 0.47
CA GLN A 238 13.99 15.19 -0.54
C GLN A 238 14.69 16.39 0.11
N ARG A 239 14.01 17.07 1.03
CA ARG A 239 14.52 18.28 1.70
C ARG A 239 15.69 17.97 2.62
N LEU A 240 15.60 16.90 3.42
CA LEU A 240 16.69 16.48 4.32
C LEU A 240 17.93 16.02 3.53
N LEU A 241 17.76 15.23 2.46
CA LEU A 241 18.87 14.83 1.59
C LEU A 241 19.50 16.03 0.87
N ALA A 242 18.69 17.02 0.49
CA ALA A 242 19.20 18.23 -0.15
C ALA A 242 20.15 19.00 0.77
N VAL A 243 19.82 19.12 2.05
CA VAL A 243 20.69 19.73 3.06
C VAL A 243 21.96 18.90 3.27
N GLU A 244 21.80 17.59 3.49
CA GLU A 244 22.92 16.68 3.74
C GLU A 244 23.96 16.72 2.61
N ARG A 245 23.51 16.72 1.36
CA ARG A 245 24.37 16.65 0.18
C ARG A 245 24.75 18.02 -0.40
N GLY A 246 24.06 19.08 0.03
CA GLY A 246 24.15 20.41 -0.57
C GLY A 246 23.60 20.50 -2.00
N THR A 247 22.87 19.48 -2.46
CA THR A 247 22.25 19.42 -3.79
C THR A 247 20.92 18.67 -3.71
N THR A 248 19.88 19.18 -4.37
CA THR A 248 18.56 18.55 -4.37
C THR A 248 18.60 17.23 -5.14
N PRO A 249 18.25 16.09 -4.53
CA PRO A 249 18.20 14.82 -5.23
C PRO A 249 17.00 14.77 -6.19
N GLU A 250 17.20 14.08 -7.31
CA GLU A 250 16.15 13.82 -8.29
C GLU A 250 15.05 12.94 -7.67
N PRO A 251 13.76 13.19 -7.96
CA PRO A 251 12.66 12.39 -7.43
C PRO A 251 12.81 10.88 -7.65
N ALA A 252 13.31 10.48 -8.83
CA ALA A 252 13.56 9.09 -9.18
C ALA A 252 14.55 8.40 -8.23
N GLU A 253 15.49 9.14 -7.64
CA GLU A 253 16.42 8.59 -6.66
C GLU A 253 15.70 8.19 -5.38
N ILE A 254 14.86 9.09 -4.85
CA ILE A 254 14.11 8.87 -3.61
C ILE A 254 13.11 7.72 -3.81
N ASN A 255 12.39 7.72 -4.93
CA ASN A 255 11.46 6.65 -5.27
C ASN A 255 12.20 5.29 -5.28
N ARG A 256 13.41 5.23 -5.85
CA ARG A 256 14.23 4.01 -5.87
C ARG A 256 14.74 3.60 -4.48
N MET A 257 15.10 4.56 -3.63
CA MET A 257 15.46 4.27 -2.23
C MET A 257 14.31 3.60 -1.49
N VAL A 258 13.07 4.10 -1.69
CA VAL A 258 11.86 3.50 -1.10
C VAL A 258 11.63 2.08 -1.63
N VAL A 259 11.62 1.87 -2.95
CA VAL A 259 11.39 0.53 -3.54
C VAL A 259 12.43 -0.48 -3.06
N ASN A 260 13.71 -0.09 -3.05
CA ASN A 260 14.80 -0.96 -2.61
C ASN A 260 14.67 -1.33 -1.13
N TYR A 261 14.28 -0.37 -0.28
CA TYR A 261 14.09 -0.62 1.16
C TYR A 261 12.89 -1.54 1.44
N LEU A 262 11.78 -1.33 0.74
CA LEU A 262 10.56 -2.13 0.93
C LEU A 262 10.70 -3.56 0.37
N TYR A 263 11.46 -3.73 -0.71
CA TYR A 263 11.84 -5.04 -1.26
C TYR A 263 10.66 -5.99 -1.55
N TYR A 264 9.46 -5.45 -1.82
CA TYR A 264 8.32 -6.25 -2.30
C TYR A 264 8.36 -6.47 -3.82
N CYS A 265 8.99 -5.56 -4.55
CA CYS A 265 8.98 -5.51 -6.02
C CYS A 265 10.38 -5.24 -6.57
N SER A 266 10.59 -5.52 -7.86
CA SER A 266 11.85 -5.19 -8.53
C SER A 266 11.98 -3.69 -8.73
N SER A 267 13.22 -3.19 -8.65
CA SER A 267 13.54 -1.80 -8.97
C SER A 267 13.42 -1.48 -10.46
N GLU A 268 13.28 -2.48 -11.33
CA GLU A 268 13.10 -2.31 -12.78
C GLU A 268 11.80 -1.57 -13.15
N GLY A 269 10.81 -1.53 -12.24
CA GLY A 269 9.56 -0.77 -12.39
C GLY A 269 9.47 0.51 -11.55
N THR A 270 10.59 0.98 -10.99
CA THR A 270 10.58 2.15 -10.11
C THR A 270 10.04 3.39 -10.84
N PRO A 271 9.09 4.14 -10.26
CA PRO A 271 8.61 5.38 -10.87
C PRO A 271 9.74 6.39 -11.06
N THR A 272 10.06 6.72 -12.32
CA THR A 272 11.13 7.67 -12.67
C THR A 272 10.65 9.11 -12.84
N GLY A 273 9.34 9.36 -12.72
CA GLY A 273 8.70 10.66 -12.90
C GLY A 273 8.65 11.51 -11.62
N LYS A 274 7.47 12.06 -11.33
CA LYS A 274 7.19 12.89 -10.14
C LYS A 274 7.56 12.16 -8.84
N LEU A 275 7.93 12.95 -7.82
CA LEU A 275 8.11 12.44 -6.45
C LEU A 275 6.81 11.74 -5.99
N GLY A 276 6.96 10.56 -5.38
CA GLY A 276 5.83 9.90 -4.73
C GLY A 276 5.27 10.74 -3.59
N LEU A 277 4.02 10.47 -3.23
CA LEU A 277 3.36 11.11 -2.10
C LEU A 277 4.00 10.63 -0.80
N HIS A 278 4.03 9.32 -0.58
CA HIS A 278 4.54 8.65 0.61
C HIS A 278 5.01 7.21 0.24
N PRO A 279 5.63 6.43 1.15
CA PRO A 279 6.17 5.11 0.82
C PRO A 279 5.17 4.12 0.21
N LEU A 280 3.93 4.07 0.73
CA LEU A 280 2.89 3.18 0.20
C LEU A 280 2.44 3.54 -1.24
N ASP A 281 2.40 4.83 -1.59
CA ASP A 281 2.15 5.28 -2.98
C ASP A 281 3.24 4.78 -3.93
N ILE A 282 4.52 4.89 -3.54
CA ILE A 282 5.62 4.35 -4.36
C ILE A 282 5.54 2.83 -4.51
N LEU A 283 5.17 2.12 -3.46
CA LEU A 283 4.96 0.68 -3.52
C LEU A 283 3.85 0.32 -4.51
N HIS A 284 2.71 1.00 -4.45
CA HIS A 284 1.60 0.83 -5.40
C HIS A 284 2.06 1.08 -6.84
N ARG A 285 2.70 2.22 -7.10
CA ARG A 285 3.20 2.57 -8.43
C ARG A 285 4.27 1.59 -8.94
N SER A 286 5.02 0.92 -8.06
CA SER A 286 6.01 -0.09 -8.46
C SER A 286 5.40 -1.41 -8.92
N LEU A 287 4.13 -1.67 -8.56
CA LEU A 287 3.36 -2.84 -9.00
C LEU A 287 2.61 -2.59 -10.32
N CYS A 288 2.36 -1.33 -10.64
CA CYS A 288 1.57 -0.89 -11.78
C CYS A 288 2.47 -0.27 -12.86
N ALA A 289 2.08 -0.36 -14.13
CA ALA A 289 2.77 0.38 -15.17
C ALA A 289 2.55 1.89 -14.98
N PRO A 290 3.49 2.74 -15.45
CA PRO A 290 3.28 4.19 -15.47
C PRO A 290 2.02 4.50 -16.27
N GLN A 291 0.97 4.97 -15.60
CA GLN A 291 -0.21 5.50 -16.28
C GLN A 291 0.21 6.82 -16.93
N PRO A 292 0.15 6.99 -18.27
CA PRO A 292 0.20 8.33 -18.85
C PRO A 292 -1.02 9.07 -18.32
N ASP A 293 -0.85 10.30 -17.81
CA ASP A 293 -1.88 11.16 -17.19
C ASP A 293 -3.28 10.89 -17.75
N ALA A 294 -3.94 9.89 -17.16
CA ALA A 294 -5.17 9.37 -17.72
C ALA A 294 -6.26 10.22 -17.09
N GLN A 295 -6.64 11.28 -17.82
CA GLN A 295 -8.03 11.66 -17.85
C GLN A 295 -8.81 10.36 -17.96
N HIS A 296 -9.53 10.00 -16.89
CA HIS A 296 -10.42 8.86 -16.87
C HIS A 296 -11.51 9.14 -17.91
N GLN A 297 -11.20 8.91 -19.18
CA GLN A 297 -12.19 8.90 -20.23
C GLN A 297 -13.07 7.71 -19.88
N GLY A 298 -14.31 8.02 -19.51
CA GLY A 298 -15.36 7.05 -19.31
C GLY A 298 -15.50 6.22 -20.56
N GLY A 299 -14.76 5.11 -20.59
CA GLY A 299 -14.93 4.05 -21.57
C GLY A 299 -16.30 3.45 -21.33
N ASP A 300 -17.03 3.29 -22.43
CA ASP A 300 -18.38 2.74 -22.51
C ASP A 300 -18.68 1.72 -21.42
N SER A 301 -19.89 1.79 -20.87
CA SER A 301 -20.44 0.84 -19.89
C SER A 301 -20.34 -0.58 -20.43
N ALA A 302 -19.17 -1.19 -20.31
CA ALA A 302 -18.97 -2.61 -20.52
C ALA A 302 -19.84 -3.27 -19.45
N SER A 303 -20.77 -4.12 -19.90
CA SER A 303 -21.62 -4.92 -19.04
C SER A 303 -20.79 -5.49 -17.89
N PHE A 304 -21.17 -5.15 -16.66
CA PHE A 304 -20.57 -5.68 -15.44
C PHE A 304 -20.65 -7.21 -15.51
N GLU A 305 -19.55 -7.86 -15.87
CA GLU A 305 -19.45 -9.32 -15.78
C GLU A 305 -19.14 -9.64 -14.32
N GLU A 306 -20.18 -10.00 -13.53
CA GLU A 306 -20.10 -10.45 -12.12
C GLU A 306 -19.24 -11.71 -11.89
N ASP A 307 -18.61 -12.19 -12.95
CA ASP A 307 -18.36 -13.59 -13.14
C ASP A 307 -16.86 -13.80 -12.88
N CYS A 308 -16.51 -14.46 -11.77
CA CYS A 308 -15.12 -14.65 -11.32
C CYS A 308 -14.25 -15.40 -12.35
N MET A 309 -12.93 -15.25 -12.20
CA MET A 309 -11.96 -16.08 -12.92
C MET A 309 -12.15 -17.56 -12.54
N PRO A 310 -12.14 -18.52 -13.49
CA PRO A 310 -12.12 -19.93 -13.14
C PRO A 310 -10.82 -20.30 -12.41
N SER A 311 -10.89 -21.29 -11.54
CA SER A 311 -9.75 -21.76 -10.74
C SER A 311 -8.61 -22.33 -11.58
N ALA A 312 -7.40 -22.38 -11.03
CA ALA A 312 -6.23 -22.83 -11.78
C ALA A 312 -6.38 -24.28 -12.29
N LYS A 313 -6.99 -25.17 -11.49
CA LYS A 313 -7.32 -26.55 -11.89
C LYS A 313 -8.31 -26.59 -13.07
N GLU A 314 -9.39 -25.82 -13.03
CA GLU A 314 -10.41 -25.78 -14.11
C GLU A 314 -9.81 -25.25 -15.40
N LEU A 315 -8.97 -24.22 -15.30
CA LEU A 315 -8.24 -23.68 -16.44
C LEU A 315 -7.30 -24.73 -17.04
N ARG A 316 -6.63 -25.53 -16.20
CA ARG A 316 -5.76 -26.61 -16.67
C ARG A 316 -6.53 -27.69 -17.41
N GLU A 317 -7.71 -28.08 -16.92
CA GLU A 317 -8.61 -29.04 -17.57
C GLU A 317 -9.14 -28.50 -18.92
N ALA A 318 -9.41 -27.20 -18.99
CA ALA A 318 -9.75 -26.47 -20.21
C ALA A 318 -8.54 -26.20 -21.15
N ARG A 319 -7.37 -26.80 -20.88
CA ARG A 319 -6.11 -26.71 -21.65
C ARG A 319 -5.47 -25.33 -21.68
N VAL A 320 -5.75 -24.49 -20.68
CA VAL A 320 -4.98 -23.27 -20.45
C VAL A 320 -3.61 -23.63 -19.86
N LEU A 321 -2.56 -23.03 -20.43
CA LEU A 321 -1.19 -23.15 -19.94
C LEU A 321 -0.80 -21.88 -19.19
N PHE A 322 -0.23 -22.05 -18.01
CA PHE A 322 0.34 -20.95 -17.23
C PHE A 322 1.81 -20.76 -17.60
N LYS A 323 2.23 -19.50 -17.75
CA LYS A 323 3.63 -19.16 -17.99
C LYS A 323 4.00 -17.84 -17.31
N ASN A 324 5.13 -17.81 -16.64
CA ASN A 324 5.65 -16.57 -16.06
C ASN A 324 5.92 -15.53 -17.18
N SER A 325 5.50 -14.29 -16.97
CA SER A 325 5.75 -13.18 -17.90
C SER A 325 7.21 -12.70 -17.87
N ASN A 326 7.96 -13.06 -16.82
CA ASN A 326 9.26 -12.50 -16.44
C ASN A 326 9.23 -10.97 -16.24
N ALA A 327 8.03 -10.41 -16.06
CA ALA A 327 7.81 -9.03 -15.69
C ALA A 327 7.29 -8.97 -14.25
N HIS A 328 7.44 -7.81 -13.61
CA HIS A 328 6.98 -7.57 -12.24
C HIS A 328 5.64 -6.84 -12.16
N LEU A 329 5.21 -6.24 -13.27
CA LEU A 329 4.02 -5.40 -13.32
C LEU A 329 2.76 -6.24 -13.52
N ILE A 330 1.69 -5.85 -12.84
CA ILE A 330 0.32 -6.35 -13.06
C ILE A 330 -0.05 -6.22 -14.55
N ASP A 331 0.46 -5.17 -15.18
CA ASP A 331 0.20 -4.86 -16.57
C ASP A 331 0.69 -5.90 -17.58
N ALA A 332 1.61 -6.78 -17.18
CA ALA A 332 2.13 -7.82 -18.05
C ALA A 332 1.16 -9.01 -18.24
N ILE A 333 0.04 -9.04 -17.51
CA ILE A 333 -0.93 -10.13 -17.60
C ILE A 333 -1.62 -10.11 -18.98
N ASN A 334 -1.54 -11.24 -19.69
CA ASN A 334 -2.19 -11.40 -20.98
C ASN A 334 -2.53 -12.86 -21.26
N PHE A 335 -3.51 -13.08 -22.14
CA PHE A 335 -3.88 -14.41 -22.60
C PHE A 335 -3.74 -14.49 -24.12
N ARG A 336 -2.92 -15.42 -24.61
CA ARG A 336 -2.73 -15.62 -26.06
C ARG A 336 -2.59 -17.10 -26.38
N ASN A 337 -3.35 -17.57 -27.36
CA ASN A 337 -3.26 -18.94 -27.89
C ASN A 337 -3.39 -20.04 -26.82
N GLY A 338 -4.24 -19.84 -25.81
CA GLY A 338 -4.39 -20.80 -24.70
C GLY A 338 -3.32 -20.69 -23.62
N VAL A 339 -2.44 -19.69 -23.68
CA VAL A 339 -1.40 -19.45 -22.67
C VAL A 339 -1.76 -18.19 -21.89
N LEU A 340 -1.96 -18.34 -20.58
CA LEU A 340 -2.11 -17.25 -19.63
C LEU A 340 -0.74 -16.89 -19.06
N ARG A 341 -0.28 -15.66 -19.34
CA ARG A 341 0.98 -15.11 -18.86
C ARG A 341 0.73 -14.12 -17.75
N MET A 342 1.54 -14.18 -16.70
CA MET A 342 1.38 -13.34 -15.50
C MET A 342 2.69 -13.23 -14.70
N PRO A 343 2.86 -12.16 -13.91
CA PRO A 343 4.02 -11.99 -13.02
C PRO A 343 4.07 -13.08 -11.92
N GLU A 344 5.26 -13.30 -11.35
CA GLU A 344 5.43 -14.17 -10.18
C GLU A 344 4.80 -13.52 -8.94
N PHE A 345 3.85 -14.20 -8.30
CA PHE A 345 3.32 -13.81 -6.99
C PHE A 345 4.15 -14.47 -5.87
N LYS A 346 4.70 -13.66 -4.95
CA LYS A 346 5.46 -14.15 -3.80
C LYS A 346 4.65 -13.90 -2.52
N ALA A 347 4.31 -14.97 -1.82
CA ALA A 347 3.60 -14.89 -0.55
C ALA A 347 4.57 -15.00 0.62
N TYR A 348 4.48 -14.03 1.53
CA TYR A 348 5.18 -13.94 2.81
C TYR A 348 4.18 -13.72 3.96
N GLY A 349 4.62 -13.81 5.22
CA GLY A 349 3.75 -13.69 6.39
C GLY A 349 2.97 -12.37 6.49
N ASP A 350 3.45 -11.31 5.84
CA ASP A 350 2.85 -9.98 5.81
C ASP A 350 2.00 -9.71 4.55
N THR A 351 1.82 -10.69 3.66
CA THR A 351 1.05 -10.56 2.40
C THR A 351 -0.33 -9.96 2.63
N LYS A 352 -1.03 -10.41 3.68
CA LYS A 352 -2.34 -9.88 4.05
C LYS A 352 -2.28 -8.38 4.34
N ASN A 353 -1.34 -7.95 5.20
CA ASN A 353 -1.22 -6.57 5.62
C ASN A 353 -0.84 -5.67 4.43
N LEU A 354 0.08 -6.15 3.58
CA LEU A 354 0.47 -5.46 2.35
C LEU A 354 -0.74 -5.13 1.48
N PHE A 355 -1.52 -6.14 1.09
CA PHE A 355 -2.62 -5.94 0.15
C PHE A 355 -3.79 -5.16 0.76
N LEU A 356 -4.08 -5.34 2.05
CA LEU A 356 -5.12 -4.53 2.71
C LEU A 356 -4.76 -3.05 2.74
N ASN A 357 -3.49 -2.69 3.01
CA ASN A 357 -3.04 -1.30 2.94
C ASN A 357 -3.10 -0.75 1.51
N LEU A 358 -2.72 -1.54 0.50
CA LEU A 358 -2.84 -1.14 -0.91
C LEU A 358 -4.30 -0.95 -1.34
N PHE A 359 -5.24 -1.78 -0.87
CA PHE A 359 -6.66 -1.62 -1.16
C PHE A 359 -7.24 -0.35 -0.53
N ALA A 360 -6.87 -0.07 0.73
CA ALA A 360 -7.25 1.18 1.37
C ALA A 360 -6.66 2.38 0.64
N PHE A 361 -5.41 2.28 0.17
CA PHE A 361 -4.76 3.31 -0.63
C PHE A 361 -5.54 3.61 -1.92
N GLU A 362 -5.87 2.61 -2.74
CA GLU A 362 -6.65 2.79 -3.97
C GLU A 362 -8.05 3.37 -3.70
N GLN A 363 -8.72 2.93 -2.64
CA GLN A 363 -10.06 3.44 -2.29
C GLN A 363 -10.05 4.88 -1.76
N LEU A 364 -8.95 5.33 -1.17
CA LEU A 364 -8.80 6.68 -0.64
C LEU A 364 -8.16 7.65 -1.65
N HIS A 365 -7.64 7.15 -2.78
CA HIS A 365 -7.02 7.95 -3.85
C HIS A 365 -7.70 7.71 -5.21
N PRO A 366 -8.80 8.43 -5.52
CA PRO A 366 -9.57 8.22 -6.74
C PRO A 366 -8.76 8.32 -8.04
N ASP A 367 -7.73 9.17 -8.06
CA ASP A 367 -6.91 9.41 -9.26
C ASP A 367 -5.84 8.31 -9.49
N THR A 368 -5.63 7.42 -8.52
CA THR A 368 -4.59 6.37 -8.59
C THR A 368 -5.00 5.17 -9.44
N GLY A 369 -6.30 4.88 -9.55
CA GLY A 369 -6.83 3.70 -10.23
C GLY A 369 -7.19 2.54 -9.27
N TYR A 370 -7.41 1.35 -9.84
CA TYR A 370 -7.93 0.15 -9.17
C TYR A 370 -7.18 -1.13 -9.61
N GLU A 371 -5.93 -0.98 -10.04
CA GLU A 371 -5.10 -2.03 -10.64
C GLU A 371 -4.84 -3.17 -9.65
N VAL A 372 -4.49 -2.85 -8.41
CA VAL A 372 -4.16 -3.83 -7.37
C VAL A 372 -5.43 -4.54 -6.89
N LEU A 373 -6.54 -3.83 -6.69
CA LEU A 373 -7.86 -4.42 -6.41
C LEU A 373 -8.31 -5.38 -7.51
N SER A 374 -8.22 -4.95 -8.77
CA SER A 374 -8.62 -5.77 -9.93
C SER A 374 -7.70 -6.97 -10.11
N TYR A 375 -6.40 -6.79 -9.89
CA TYR A 375 -5.42 -7.87 -9.91
C TYR A 375 -5.70 -8.90 -8.83
N MET A 376 -5.94 -8.47 -7.59
CA MET A 376 -6.21 -9.42 -6.54
C MET A 376 -7.55 -10.14 -6.77
N PHE A 377 -8.59 -9.46 -7.25
CA PHE A 377 -9.84 -10.12 -7.66
C PHE A 377 -9.56 -11.22 -8.69
N PHE A 378 -8.73 -10.93 -9.70
CA PHE A 378 -8.33 -11.90 -10.71
C PHE A 378 -7.57 -13.09 -10.11
N MET A 379 -6.66 -12.86 -9.16
CA MET A 379 -5.87 -13.90 -8.49
C MET A 379 -6.69 -14.74 -7.52
N VAL A 380 -7.64 -14.15 -6.79
CA VAL A 380 -8.56 -14.85 -5.89
C VAL A 380 -9.37 -15.89 -6.64
N GLY A 381 -9.87 -15.58 -7.84
CA GLY A 381 -10.57 -16.58 -8.65
C GLY A 381 -9.68 -17.74 -9.12
N LEU A 382 -8.36 -17.55 -9.25
CA LEU A 382 -7.44 -18.65 -9.60
C LEU A 382 -7.18 -19.63 -8.44
N ILE A 383 -7.38 -19.20 -7.19
CA ILE A 383 -6.92 -19.90 -5.99
C ILE A 383 -8.13 -20.24 -5.11
N GLU A 384 -8.75 -21.38 -5.37
CA GLU A 384 -9.84 -21.90 -4.54
C GLU A 384 -9.36 -22.95 -3.52
N SER A 385 -8.26 -23.63 -3.84
CA SER A 385 -7.80 -24.80 -3.08
C SER A 385 -6.28 -24.93 -3.08
N GLU A 386 -5.77 -25.77 -2.18
CA GLU A 386 -4.34 -26.10 -2.11
C GLU A 386 -3.82 -26.71 -3.42
N ARG A 387 -4.68 -27.42 -4.17
CA ARG A 387 -4.34 -27.97 -5.49
C ARG A 387 -4.06 -26.87 -6.51
N ASP A 388 -4.80 -25.78 -6.45
CA ASP A 388 -4.58 -24.61 -7.32
C ASP A 388 -3.24 -23.95 -7.01
N VAL A 389 -2.95 -23.77 -5.72
CA VAL A 389 -1.65 -23.24 -5.27
C VAL A 389 -0.50 -24.13 -5.76
N ALA A 390 -0.58 -25.45 -5.52
CA ALA A 390 0.44 -26.40 -5.96
C ALA A 390 0.66 -26.36 -7.48
N LEU A 391 -0.42 -26.25 -8.26
CA LEU A 391 -0.35 -26.12 -9.71
C LEU A 391 0.36 -24.82 -10.12
N LEU A 392 -0.03 -23.66 -9.57
CA LEU A 392 0.59 -22.37 -9.90
C LEU A 392 2.08 -22.33 -9.50
N ARG A 393 2.44 -22.93 -8.36
CA ARG A 393 3.84 -23.12 -7.93
C ARG A 393 4.63 -23.96 -8.93
N SER A 394 4.09 -25.08 -9.39
CA SER A 394 4.74 -25.95 -10.38
C SER A 394 5.02 -25.26 -11.73
N ARG A 395 4.33 -24.14 -11.99
CA ARG A 395 4.47 -23.33 -13.23
C ARG A 395 5.28 -22.05 -13.04
N GLY A 396 5.86 -21.85 -11.86
CA GLY A 396 6.64 -20.66 -11.54
C GLY A 396 5.82 -19.36 -11.57
N ILE A 397 4.50 -19.46 -11.40
CA ILE A 397 3.61 -18.31 -11.23
C ILE A 397 3.59 -17.85 -9.79
N MET A 398 3.80 -18.77 -8.85
CA MET A 398 3.64 -18.50 -7.43
C MET A 398 4.80 -19.08 -6.62
N ARG A 399 5.23 -18.33 -5.62
CA ARG A 399 6.15 -18.79 -4.57
C ARG A 399 5.50 -18.60 -3.22
N ASN A 400 5.25 -19.69 -2.52
CA ASN A 400 4.69 -19.68 -1.18
C ASN A 400 5.81 -19.83 -0.14
N MET A 401 6.04 -18.79 0.67
CA MET A 401 7.00 -18.78 1.79
C MET A 401 6.31 -18.88 3.16
N LEU A 402 5.02 -19.20 3.17
CA LEU A 402 4.25 -19.48 4.39
C LEU A 402 4.48 -20.90 4.89
N SER A 403 3.84 -21.27 6.00
CA SER A 403 3.97 -22.60 6.58
C SER A 403 3.30 -23.70 5.73
N SER A 404 2.28 -23.35 4.95
CA SER A 404 1.53 -24.30 4.11
C SER A 404 0.80 -23.62 2.95
N ASP A 405 0.40 -24.40 1.95
CA ASP A 405 -0.48 -23.92 0.87
C ASP A 405 -1.90 -23.62 1.38
N LYS A 406 -2.34 -24.31 2.45
CA LYS A 406 -3.60 -24.03 3.15
C LYS A 406 -3.64 -22.61 3.72
N GLU A 407 -2.58 -22.20 4.42
CA GLU A 407 -2.46 -20.85 4.98
C GLU A 407 -2.58 -19.78 3.89
N LEU A 408 -2.00 -20.04 2.70
CA LEU A 408 -2.12 -19.13 1.57
C LEU A 408 -3.56 -19.01 1.08
N VAL A 409 -4.29 -20.12 0.93
CA VAL A 409 -5.71 -20.12 0.55
C VAL A 409 -6.53 -19.32 1.57
N GLU A 410 -6.27 -19.48 2.87
CA GLU A 410 -6.93 -18.70 3.92
C GLU A 410 -6.68 -17.18 3.78
N ILE A 411 -5.45 -16.77 3.46
CA ILE A 411 -5.13 -15.37 3.16
C ILE A 411 -5.91 -14.87 1.94
N PHE A 412 -5.95 -15.64 0.85
CA PHE A 412 -6.69 -15.27 -0.36
C PHE A 412 -8.20 -15.17 -0.11
N ASN A 413 -8.77 -16.05 0.73
CA ASN A 413 -10.17 -15.96 1.15
C ASN A 413 -10.45 -14.68 1.94
N ILE A 414 -9.53 -14.26 2.82
CA ILE A 414 -9.65 -12.99 3.55
C ILE A 414 -9.60 -11.82 2.58
N LEU A 415 -8.60 -11.79 1.69
CA LEU A 415 -8.42 -10.72 0.71
C LEU A 415 -9.61 -10.64 -0.26
N GLY A 416 -10.16 -11.77 -0.69
CA GLY A 416 -11.30 -11.84 -1.60
C GLY A 416 -12.55 -11.10 -1.12
N ARG A 417 -12.72 -10.93 0.20
CA ARG A 417 -13.83 -10.14 0.77
C ARG A 417 -13.68 -8.63 0.54
N ALA A 418 -12.48 -8.16 0.27
CA ALA A 418 -12.14 -6.75 0.08
C ALA A 418 -11.95 -6.35 -1.39
N THR A 419 -11.86 -7.32 -2.30
CA THR A 419 -11.48 -7.08 -3.70
C THR A 419 -12.67 -6.82 -4.62
N LEU A 420 -12.43 -6.05 -5.66
CA LEU A 420 -13.41 -5.74 -6.71
C LEU A 420 -12.69 -5.69 -8.06
N MET A 421 -13.29 -6.27 -9.10
CA MET A 421 -12.88 -6.03 -10.49
C MET A 421 -13.47 -4.69 -10.95
N HIS A 422 -12.62 -3.69 -11.18
CA HIS A 422 -13.10 -2.39 -11.67
C HIS A 422 -13.49 -2.49 -13.16
N PRO A 423 -14.59 -1.86 -13.63
CA PRO A 423 -15.04 -1.97 -15.02
C PRO A 423 -14.02 -1.51 -16.07
N SER A 424 -13.21 -0.49 -15.75
CA SER A 424 -12.15 -0.01 -16.65
C SER A 424 -10.89 -0.89 -16.66
N SER A 425 -10.81 -1.89 -15.79
CA SER A 425 -9.63 -2.75 -15.72
C SER A 425 -9.43 -3.53 -17.01
N LYS A 426 -8.21 -3.49 -17.55
CA LYS A 426 -7.83 -4.29 -18.71
C LYS A 426 -7.91 -5.80 -18.46
N LEU A 427 -7.89 -6.21 -17.19
CA LEU A 427 -8.03 -7.61 -16.81
C LEU A 427 -9.43 -8.16 -17.17
N ASN A 428 -10.44 -7.30 -17.33
CA ASN A 428 -11.74 -7.71 -17.89
C ASN A 428 -11.59 -8.31 -19.30
N GLY A 429 -10.73 -7.73 -20.13
CA GLY A 429 -10.45 -8.27 -21.46
C GLY A 429 -9.82 -9.66 -21.38
N VAL A 430 -8.80 -9.82 -20.53
CA VAL A 430 -8.12 -11.11 -20.31
C VAL A 430 -9.10 -12.17 -19.78
N LEU A 431 -9.91 -11.82 -18.79
CA LEU A 431 -10.94 -12.68 -18.21
C LEU A 431 -11.92 -13.16 -19.28
N ARG A 432 -12.42 -12.25 -20.12
CA ARG A 432 -13.35 -12.58 -21.21
C ARG A 432 -12.73 -13.53 -22.23
N GLU A 433 -11.48 -13.29 -22.63
CA GLU A 433 -10.76 -14.15 -23.58
C GLU A 433 -10.53 -15.56 -23.02
N VAL A 434 -10.15 -15.67 -21.74
CA VAL A 434 -9.96 -16.96 -21.07
C VAL A 434 -11.29 -17.71 -20.99
N LYS A 435 -12.37 -17.05 -20.57
CA LYS A 435 -13.70 -17.66 -20.53
C LYS A 435 -14.18 -18.10 -21.90
N ALA A 436 -13.99 -17.29 -22.93
CA ALA A 436 -14.31 -17.65 -24.30
C ALA A 436 -13.51 -18.89 -24.75
N HIS A 437 -12.24 -19.00 -24.34
CA HIS A 437 -11.43 -20.19 -24.59
C HIS A 437 -12.01 -21.44 -23.91
N CYS A 438 -12.34 -21.35 -22.62
CA CYS A 438 -12.92 -22.46 -21.86
C CYS A 438 -14.28 -22.90 -22.42
N LYS A 439 -15.08 -21.96 -22.94
CA LYS A 439 -16.40 -22.24 -23.51
C LYS A 439 -16.36 -22.96 -24.88
N LYS A 440 -15.21 -23.04 -25.56
CA LYS A 440 -15.08 -23.76 -26.85
C LYS A 440 -15.48 -25.23 -26.68
N ARG A 441 -16.34 -25.75 -27.56
CA ARG A 441 -16.87 -27.13 -27.51
C ARG A 441 -15.80 -28.20 -27.25
N ARG A 442 -14.68 -28.14 -27.99
CA ARG A 442 -13.56 -29.07 -27.81
C ARG A 442 -12.95 -29.01 -26.39
N ASN A 443 -12.85 -27.82 -25.81
CA ASN A 443 -12.24 -27.61 -24.50
C ASN A 443 -13.21 -28.03 -23.39
N LYS A 444 -14.52 -27.75 -23.52
CA LYS A 444 -15.55 -28.27 -22.62
C LYS A 444 -15.59 -29.80 -22.62
N TRP A 445 -15.58 -30.41 -23.80
CA TRP A 445 -15.60 -31.88 -23.91
C TRP A 445 -14.37 -32.51 -23.27
N LEU A 446 -13.19 -31.92 -23.48
CA LEU A 446 -11.96 -32.39 -22.86
C LEU A 446 -11.93 -32.17 -21.34
N ALA A 447 -12.40 -31.04 -20.84
CA ALA A 447 -12.49 -30.80 -19.39
C ALA A 447 -13.42 -31.83 -18.72
N ASN A 448 -14.60 -32.07 -19.32
CA ASN A 448 -15.52 -33.11 -18.85
C ASN A 448 -14.88 -34.50 -18.89
N PHE A 449 -14.11 -34.82 -19.94
CA PHE A 449 -13.38 -36.08 -20.01
C PHE A 449 -12.34 -36.22 -18.88
N VAL A 450 -11.56 -35.16 -18.60
CA VAL A 450 -10.59 -35.19 -17.50
C VAL A 450 -11.29 -35.37 -16.16
N HIS A 451 -12.34 -34.61 -15.87
CA HIS A 451 -13.13 -34.76 -14.64
C HIS A 451 -13.74 -36.16 -14.49
N SER A 452 -14.26 -36.75 -15.57
CA SER A 452 -14.93 -38.05 -15.51
C SER A 452 -13.98 -39.24 -15.44
N PHE A 453 -12.73 -39.11 -15.90
CA PHE A 453 -11.85 -40.28 -16.09
C PHE A 453 -10.46 -40.16 -15.47
N ALA A 454 -9.99 -38.96 -15.07
CA ALA A 454 -8.66 -38.79 -14.48
C ALA A 454 -8.65 -38.85 -12.94
N ASP A 455 -9.79 -38.60 -12.27
CA ASP A 455 -9.93 -38.81 -10.82
C ASP A 455 -10.14 -40.29 -10.44
N GLU A 456 -10.41 -41.18 -11.41
CA GLU A 456 -10.57 -42.63 -11.20
C GLU A 456 -9.25 -43.42 -11.19
N GLN A 457 -8.08 -42.78 -11.35
CA GLN A 457 -6.77 -43.45 -11.33
C GLN A 457 -6.06 -43.46 -9.96
N ILE A 458 -6.84 -43.42 -8.88
CA ILE A 458 -6.42 -43.84 -7.53
C ILE A 458 -7.24 -45.06 -7.09
N TYR A 459 -7.35 -46.10 -7.92
CA TYR A 459 -7.79 -47.44 -7.48
C TYR A 459 -7.38 -48.50 -8.52
N ILE A 460 -6.08 -48.75 -8.68
CA ILE A 460 -5.60 -50.07 -9.11
C ILE A 460 -4.30 -50.34 -8.34
N ASP A 461 -4.40 -51.22 -7.34
CA ASP A 461 -3.29 -51.85 -6.61
C ASP A 461 -2.37 -52.67 -7.52
#